data_AF-A0A7C4WSC5-F1
#
_entry.id   AF-A0A7C4WSC5-F1
#
_cell.length_a   1.000
_cell.length_b   1.000
_cell.length_c   1.000
_cell.angle_alpha   90.00
_cell.angle_beta   90.00
_cell.angle_gamma   90.00
#
_symmetry.space_group_name_H-M   'P 1'
#
loop_
_entity.id
_entity.type
_entity.pdbx_description
1 polymer ?
#
loop_
_entity_poly.entity_id
_entity_poly.type
_entity_poly.pdbx_seq_one_letter_code
_entity_poly.pdbx_strand_id
1 'polypeptide(L)'
;MRDLIQQERFEMAVLDSLNSAQFLRFLVFCGGTMLRLCHGLDRYSVDLDFWLAATAEGRRLFRRISSSLAKTYRIKDAAEKHYTYLLEIRSPRYPRSIKIEIRKESRSAPHGIRYRL
;
A
#
# COMPACT_ATOMS: atom_id res chain seq x y z
N MET A 1 16.93 13.38 -9.15
CA MET A 1 15.61 14.02 -9.37
C MET A 1 14.67 13.13 -10.20
N ARG A 2 15.06 12.65 -11.39
CA ARG A 2 14.22 11.75 -12.23
C ARG A 2 13.78 10.45 -11.54
N ASP A 3 14.65 9.84 -10.74
CA ASP A 3 14.32 8.57 -10.06
C ASP A 3 13.26 8.73 -8.96
N LEU A 4 13.17 9.91 -8.35
CA LEU A 4 12.15 10.22 -7.34
C LEU A 4 10.77 10.38 -8.00
N ILE A 5 10.72 11.03 -9.17
CA ILE A 5 9.49 11.16 -9.96
C ILE A 5 9.00 9.78 -10.43
N GLN A 6 9.92 8.90 -10.87
CA GLN A 6 9.56 7.55 -11.28
C GLN A 6 9.11 6.68 -10.10
N GLN A 7 9.74 6.85 -8.93
CA GLN A 7 9.29 6.21 -7.68
C GLN A 7 7.86 6.61 -7.35
N GLU A 8 7.58 7.92 -7.35
CA GLU A 8 6.27 8.47 -7.04
C GLU A 8 5.19 8.01 -8.02
N ARG A 9 5.50 7.99 -9.32
CA ARG A 9 4.60 7.42 -10.33
C ARG A 9 4.30 5.95 -10.07
N PHE A 10 5.28 5.17 -9.61
CA PHE A 10 5.05 3.77 -9.29
C PHE A 10 4.15 3.62 -8.06
N GLU A 11 4.37 4.39 -7.00
CA GLU A 11 3.51 4.40 -5.81
C GLU A 11 2.07 4.80 -6.15
N MET A 12 1.90 5.87 -6.93
CA MET A 12 0.58 6.33 -7.38
C MET A 12 -0.12 5.29 -8.25
N ALA A 13 0.60 4.59 -9.14
CA ALA A 13 0.02 3.52 -9.96
C ALA A 13 -0.44 2.32 -9.12
N VAL A 14 0.29 1.99 -8.05
CA VAL A 14 -0.11 0.93 -7.11
C VAL A 14 -1.34 1.36 -6.32
N LEU A 15 -1.37 2.59 -5.79
CA LEU A 15 -2.53 3.15 -5.10
C LEU A 15 -3.78 3.18 -6.00
N ASP A 16 -3.62 3.58 -7.26
CA ASP A 16 -4.69 3.58 -8.27
C ASP A 16 -5.20 2.17 -8.57
N SER A 17 -4.29 1.19 -8.69
CA SER A 17 -4.65 -0.22 -8.87
C SER A 17 -5.46 -0.77 -7.68
N LEU A 18 -5.08 -0.40 -6.45
CA LEU A 18 -5.81 -0.78 -5.24
C LEU A 18 -7.17 -0.09 -5.17
N ASN A 19 -7.28 1.17 -5.61
CA ASN A 19 -8.53 1.92 -5.65
C ASN A 19 -9.50 1.34 -6.68
N SER A 20 -9.01 1.13 -7.91
CA SER A 20 -9.78 0.57 -9.03
C SER A 20 -10.34 -0.82 -8.70
N ALA A 21 -9.59 -1.64 -7.98
CA ALA A 21 -10.05 -2.95 -7.49
C ALA A 21 -10.90 -2.88 -6.20
N GLN A 22 -11.25 -1.67 -5.74
CA GLN A 22 -12.08 -1.42 -4.54
C GLN A 22 -11.47 -2.00 -3.25
N PHE A 23 -10.14 -2.06 -3.14
CA PHE A 23 -9.47 -2.53 -1.92
C PHE A 23 -9.28 -1.41 -0.90
N LEU A 24 -9.07 -0.16 -1.33
CA LEU A 24 -8.79 0.96 -0.42
C LEU A 24 -9.94 1.24 0.57
N ARG A 25 -11.19 0.85 0.26
CA ARG A 25 -12.31 0.95 1.22
C ARG A 25 -12.12 0.11 2.49
N PHE A 26 -11.19 -0.85 2.48
CA PHE A 26 -10.86 -1.73 3.60
C PHE A 26 -9.50 -1.41 4.23
N LEU A 27 -8.82 -0.37 3.75
CA LEU A 27 -7.47 -0.01 4.14
C LEU A 27 -7.42 1.48 4.51
N VAL A 28 -6.72 1.81 5.59
CA VAL A 28 -6.44 3.20 5.97
C VAL A 28 -4.99 3.50 5.61
N PHE A 29 -4.78 4.34 4.60
CA PHE A 29 -3.43 4.74 4.18
C PHE A 29 -2.76 5.59 5.26
N CYS A 30 -1.54 5.23 5.63
CA CYS A 30 -0.80 5.84 6.74
C CYS A 30 0.71 5.84 6.46
N GLY A 31 1.51 6.18 7.47
CA GLY A 31 2.97 6.13 7.36
C GLY A 31 3.60 7.31 6.61
N GLY A 32 4.88 7.16 6.27
CA GLY A 32 5.68 8.25 5.71
C GLY A 32 5.33 8.62 4.28
N THR A 33 5.03 7.64 3.44
CA THR A 33 4.63 7.88 2.06
C THR A 33 3.29 8.59 1.98
N MET A 34 2.34 8.29 2.88
CA MET A 34 1.09 9.05 2.98
C MET A 34 1.34 10.51 3.35
N LEU A 35 2.19 10.78 4.34
CA LEU A 35 2.53 12.17 4.72
C LEU A 35 3.23 12.91 3.57
N ARG A 36 4.10 12.24 2.79
CA ARG A 36 4.73 12.85 1.62
C ARG A 36 3.70 13.15 0.53
N LEU A 37 2.92 12.16 0.11
CA LEU A 37 2.00 12.27 -1.03
C LEU A 37 0.78 13.14 -0.74
N CYS A 38 0.25 13.09 0.48
CA CYS A 38 -1.00 13.78 0.85
C CYS A 38 -0.78 15.10 1.60
N HIS A 39 0.36 15.27 2.29
CA HIS A 39 0.63 16.45 3.13
C HIS A 39 1.91 17.19 2.74
N GLY A 40 2.56 16.81 1.64
CA GLY A 40 3.75 17.50 1.12
C GLY A 40 4.97 17.43 2.05
N LEU A 41 5.03 16.45 2.95
CA LEU A 41 6.15 16.32 3.89
C LEU A 41 7.46 16.07 3.13
N ASP A 42 8.43 16.97 3.31
CA ASP A 42 9.75 16.92 2.64
C ASP A 42 10.68 15.89 3.29
N ARG A 43 10.31 14.61 3.16
CA ARG A 43 11.17 13.48 3.52
C ARG A 43 10.96 12.31 2.57
N TYR A 44 12.02 11.57 2.31
CA TYR A 44 11.94 10.40 1.45
C TYR A 44 11.31 9.20 2.18
N SER A 45 10.29 8.60 1.58
CA SER A 45 9.63 7.37 2.05
C SER A 45 9.03 6.64 0.85
N VAL A 46 9.18 5.31 0.80
CA VAL A 46 8.85 4.47 -0.37
C VAL A 46 7.96 3.27 -0.10
N ASP A 47 7.66 3.01 1.16
CA ASP A 47 6.80 1.90 1.57
C ASP A 47 5.35 2.39 1.63
N LEU A 48 4.42 1.55 1.20
CA LEU A 48 2.98 1.83 1.30
C LEU A 48 2.43 1.14 2.56
N ASP A 49 2.19 1.94 3.59
CA ASP A 49 1.70 1.51 4.88
C ASP A 49 0.18 1.65 5.01
N PHE A 50 -0.48 0.58 5.46
CA PHE A 50 -1.90 0.58 5.71
C PHE A 50 -2.24 -0.01 7.08
N TRP A 51 -3.34 0.48 7.65
CA TRP A 51 -4.10 -0.27 8.65
C TRP A 51 -5.26 -0.99 7.98
N LEU A 52 -5.53 -2.21 8.45
CA LEU A 52 -6.76 -2.89 8.09
C LEU A 52 -7.95 -2.19 8.77
N ALA A 53 -9.00 -1.89 8.00
CA ALA A 53 -10.24 -1.40 8.56
C ALA A 53 -10.91 -2.48 9.42
N ALA A 54 -11.54 -2.10 10.55
CA ALA A 54 -12.09 -3.03 11.54
C ALA A 54 -13.10 -4.06 10.97
N THR A 55 -13.74 -3.75 9.83
CA THR A 55 -14.77 -4.58 9.21
C THR A 55 -14.24 -5.56 8.15
N ALA A 56 -12.92 -5.62 7.92
CA ALA A 56 -12.34 -6.37 6.81
C ALA A 56 -11.88 -7.77 7.20
N GLU A 57 -12.19 -8.78 6.38
CA GLU A 57 -11.62 -10.12 6.46
C GLU A 57 -10.14 -10.11 6.02
N GLY A 58 -9.22 -9.75 6.92
CA GLY A 58 -7.83 -9.44 6.60
C GLY A 58 -7.11 -10.46 5.72
N ARG A 59 -7.19 -11.75 6.06
CA ARG A 59 -6.51 -12.82 5.31
C ARG A 59 -7.08 -13.00 3.89
N ARG A 60 -8.40 -12.89 3.75
CA ARG A 60 -9.07 -13.00 2.45
C ARG A 60 -8.78 -11.77 1.60
N LEU A 61 -8.79 -10.59 2.20
CA LEU A 61 -8.43 -9.34 1.54
C LEU A 61 -6.98 -9.38 1.04
N PHE A 62 -6.02 -9.77 1.89
CA PHE A 62 -4.62 -9.85 1.53
C PHE A 62 -4.37 -10.76 0.33
N ARG A 63 -4.96 -11.97 0.32
CA ARG A 63 -4.88 -12.88 -0.82
C ARG A 63 -5.44 -12.26 -2.10
N ARG A 64 -6.59 -11.58 -2.02
CA ARG A 64 -7.19 -10.88 -3.17
C ARG A 64 -6.32 -9.74 -3.69
N ILE A 65 -5.72 -8.95 -2.79
CA ILE A 65 -4.78 -7.87 -3.16
C ILE A 65 -3.58 -8.47 -3.89
N SER A 66 -2.94 -9.49 -3.30
CA SER A 66 -1.78 -10.16 -3.90
C SER A 66 -2.10 -10.72 -5.30
N SER A 67 -3.20 -11.45 -5.45
CA SER A 67 -3.63 -11.97 -6.75
C SER A 67 -3.98 -10.88 -7.77
N SER A 68 -4.54 -9.75 -7.32
CA SER A 68 -4.86 -8.63 -8.22
C SER A 68 -3.60 -7.93 -8.72
N LEU A 69 -2.65 -7.65 -7.82
CA LEU A 69 -1.39 -6.99 -8.17
C LEU A 69 -0.48 -7.89 -9.01
N ALA A 70 -0.52 -9.21 -8.80
CA ALA A 70 0.22 -10.19 -9.59
C ALA A 70 -0.14 -10.18 -11.09
N LYS A 71 -1.29 -9.63 -11.48
CA LYS A 71 -1.67 -9.47 -12.90
C LYS A 71 -0.80 -8.45 -13.64
N THR A 72 -0.19 -7.51 -12.91
CA THR A 72 0.53 -6.36 -13.48
C THR A 72 1.98 -6.31 -13.01
N TYR A 73 2.26 -6.79 -11.80
CA TYR A 73 3.56 -6.69 -11.14
C TYR A 73 4.10 -8.08 -10.78
N ARG A 74 5.42 -8.20 -10.71
CA ARG A 74 6.06 -9.41 -10.18
C ARG A 74 6.04 -9.37 -8.66
N ILE A 75 5.47 -10.38 -8.03
CA ILE A 75 5.56 -10.56 -6.57
C ILE A 75 6.94 -11.11 -6.22
N LYS A 76 7.69 -10.41 -5.37
CA LYS A 76 9.00 -10.83 -4.87
C LYS A 76 8.91 -11.55 -3.53
N ASP A 77 8.04 -11.05 -2.66
CA ASP A 77 7.79 -11.62 -1.34
C ASP A 77 6.32 -11.40 -0.95
N ALA A 78 5.76 -12.34 -0.21
CA ALA A 78 4.42 -12.27 0.35
C ALA A 78 4.37 -13.07 1.65
N ALA A 79 4.08 -12.41 2.77
CA ALA A 79 4.09 -13.05 4.08
C ALA A 79 2.89 -12.64 4.94
N GLU A 80 2.23 -13.64 5.53
CA GLU A 80 1.25 -13.44 6.61
C GLU A 80 1.97 -13.51 7.97
N LYS A 81 2.48 -12.37 8.47
CA LYS A 81 3.10 -12.30 9.80
C LYS A 81 2.03 -12.19 10.88
N HIS A 82 2.41 -12.36 12.14
CA HIS A 82 1.46 -12.29 13.26
C HIS A 82 0.65 -10.98 13.26
N TYR A 83 1.31 -9.82 13.19
CA TYR A 83 0.67 -8.48 13.23
C TYR A 83 0.50 -7.78 11.87
N THR A 84 1.12 -8.29 10.80
CA THR A 84 1.20 -7.57 9.53
C THR A 84 1.09 -8.53 8.35
N TYR A 85 0.37 -8.13 7.31
CA TYR A 85 0.51 -8.72 5.99
C TYR A 85 1.54 -7.92 5.20
N LEU A 86 2.52 -8.61 4.61
CA LEU A 86 3.60 -8.00 3.84
C LEU A 86 3.54 -8.48 2.40
N LEU A 87 3.69 -7.56 1.45
CA LEU A 87 3.84 -7.84 0.03
C LEU A 87 4.95 -6.98 -0.54
N GLU A 88 5.94 -7.57 -1.20
CA GLU A 88 6.93 -6.85 -1.99
C GLU A 88 6.67 -7.07 -3.48
N ILE A 89 6.50 -6.00 -4.23
CA ILE A 89 6.22 -6.04 -5.67
C ILE A 89 7.28 -5.30 -6.48
N ARG A 90 7.50 -5.74 -7.72
CA ARG A 90 8.40 -5.09 -8.67
C ARG A 90 7.68 -4.78 -9.98
N SER A 91 7.83 -3.55 -10.45
CA SER A 91 7.39 -3.14 -11.77
C SER A 91 8.39 -3.57 -12.85
N PRO A 92 7.94 -3.99 -14.04
CA PRO A 92 8.85 -4.19 -15.17
C PRO A 92 9.41 -2.87 -15.71
N ARG A 93 8.76 -1.73 -15.42
CA ARG A 93 9.11 -0.41 -15.97
C ARG A 93 10.02 0.41 -15.05
N TYR A 94 10.34 -0.10 -13.86
CA TYR A 94 11.08 0.65 -12.86
C TYR A 94 11.89 -0.28 -11.94
N PRO A 95 13.18 0.01 -11.67
CA PRO A 95 14.09 -0.98 -11.09
C PRO A 95 13.86 -1.29 -9.60
N ARG A 96 13.28 -0.36 -8.84
CA ARG A 96 13.08 -0.53 -7.38
C ARG A 96 11.76 -1.24 -7.08
N SER A 97 11.75 -2.03 -6.02
CA SER A 97 10.53 -2.64 -5.50
C SER A 97 9.74 -1.63 -4.66
N ILE A 98 8.44 -1.89 -4.49
CA ILE A 98 7.62 -1.28 -3.45
C ILE A 98 7.23 -2.35 -2.46
N LYS A 99 7.34 -2.03 -1.17
CA LYS A 99 6.77 -2.84 -0.11
C LYS A 99 5.40 -2.28 0.28
N ILE A 100 4.44 -3.17 0.44
CA ILE A 100 3.10 -2.89 0.96
C ILE A 100 2.99 -3.62 2.29
N GLU A 101 2.75 -2.87 3.36
CA GLU A 101 2.55 -3.40 4.71
C GLU A 101 1.13 -3.09 5.18
N ILE A 102 0.37 -4.10 5.57
CA ILE A 102 -0.99 -3.97 6.10
C ILE A 102 -1.01 -4.47 7.53
N ARG A 103 -1.08 -3.56 8.49
CA ARG A 103 -1.15 -3.87 9.93
C ARG A 103 -2.56 -4.36 10.29
N LYS A 104 -2.65 -5.50 11.00
CA LYS A 104 -3.91 -6.22 11.25
C LYS A 104 -4.79 -5.60 12.33
N GLU A 105 -4.20 -4.99 13.35
CA GLU A 105 -4.96 -4.46 14.50
C GLU A 105 -4.86 -2.94 14.59
N SER A 106 -5.96 -2.22 14.38
CA SER A 106 -6.07 -0.84 14.82
C SER A 106 -6.24 -0.79 16.35
N ARG A 107 -5.17 -0.95 17.14
CA ARG A 107 -5.25 -0.63 18.59
C ARG A 107 -5.42 0.88 18.83
N SER A 108 -5.16 1.70 17.81
CA SER A 108 -5.18 3.15 17.92
C SER A 108 -5.13 3.84 16.54
N ALA A 109 -5.86 3.36 15.53
CA ALA A 109 -6.13 4.25 14.41
C ALA A 109 -7.09 5.34 14.94
N PRO A 110 -6.68 6.61 15.08
CA PRO A 110 -7.66 7.69 15.20
C PRO A 110 -8.57 7.54 13.99
N HIS A 111 -9.88 7.75 14.16
CA HIS A 111 -10.89 7.73 13.10
C HIS A 111 -10.31 8.31 11.81
N GLY A 112 -9.74 7.43 10.97
CA GLY A 112 -8.79 7.85 9.96
C GLY A 112 -9.56 8.66 8.94
N ILE A 113 -9.04 9.82 8.57
CA ILE A 113 -9.63 10.64 7.50
C ILE A 113 -9.84 9.71 6.30
N ARG A 114 -11.10 9.43 6.00
CA ARG A 114 -11.48 8.72 4.78
C ARG A 114 -11.21 9.68 3.65
N TYR A 115 -10.02 9.63 3.07
CA TYR A 115 -9.75 10.30 1.81
C TYR A 115 -10.66 9.66 0.76
N ARG A 116 -11.72 10.37 0.40
CA ARG A 116 -12.53 10.06 -0.76
C ARG A 116 -11.76 10.66 -1.93
N LEU A 117 -11.04 9.80 -2.67
CA LEU A 117 -10.56 10.15 -4.01
C LEU A 117 -11.75 10.27 -4.96
#